data_AF-A0A0K1PGZ4-F1
#
_entry.id   AF-A0A0K1PGZ4-F1
#
_cell.length_a   1.000
_cell.length_b   1.000
_cell.length_c   1.000
_cell.angle_alpha   90.00
_cell.angle_beta   90.00
_cell.angle_gamma   90.00
#
_symmetry.space_group_name_H-M   'P 1'
#
loop_
_entity.id
_entity.type
_entity.pdbx_description
1 polymer ?
#
loop_
_entity_poly.entity_id
_entity_poly.type
_entity_poly.pdbx_seq_one_letter_code
_entity_poly.pdbx_strand_id
1 'polypeptide(L)'
;MNRLNRMVSDLVDMTRIELGRVELDTQTNDLRDLVIEADELFEDASPIHQLVMDLPPEPLMVCCDATRIGQVLNNLISNAIKYSPQGGVVELRAGTEGRWAWVEVEDHGLGIAPKDHLRIFEPFQRVGRKEEIPGVGLGLSAARRLMEAHEGRIEVESALGKGSTFKIRLPLRQKDEGPKGERPGASMDQRP
;
A
#
# COMPACT_ATOMS: atom_id res chain seq x y z
N MET A 1 4.59 6.66 20.12
CA MET A 1 4.07 5.27 20.13
C MET A 1 5.23 4.31 20.41
N ASN A 2 5.23 3.57 21.51
CA ASN A 2 6.39 2.76 21.95
C ASN A 2 6.74 1.66 20.93
N ARG A 3 8.02 1.57 20.55
CA ARG A 3 8.62 0.57 19.64
C ARG A 3 8.21 -0.88 19.93
N LEU A 4 7.96 -1.18 21.20
CA LEU A 4 7.55 -2.51 21.68
C LEU A 4 6.12 -2.88 21.24
N ASN A 5 5.18 -1.92 21.23
CA ASN A 5 3.80 -2.16 20.82
C ASN A 5 3.69 -2.44 19.32
N ARG A 6 4.51 -1.77 18.48
CA ARG A 6 4.54 -2.02 17.04
C ARG A 6 5.07 -3.41 16.73
N MET A 7 6.12 -3.87 17.43
CA MET A 7 6.67 -5.22 17.25
C MET A 7 5.70 -6.31 17.68
N VAL A 8 4.99 -6.12 18.79
CA VAL A 8 3.96 -7.06 19.24
C VAL A 8 2.81 -7.09 18.23
N SER A 9 2.38 -5.94 17.72
CA SER A 9 1.36 -5.88 16.66
C SER A 9 1.81 -6.61 15.39
N ASP A 10 3.02 -6.31 14.89
CA ASP A 10 3.56 -6.94 13.68
C ASP A 10 3.69 -8.46 13.84
N LEU A 11 4.08 -8.93 15.03
CA LEU A 11 4.20 -10.36 15.33
C LEU A 11 2.84 -11.04 15.48
N VAL A 12 1.87 -10.39 16.14
CA VAL A 12 0.49 -10.89 16.25
C VAL A 12 -0.19 -10.93 14.88
N ASP A 13 -0.03 -9.89 14.07
CA ASP A 13 -0.52 -9.85 12.70
C ASP A 13 0.15 -10.94 11.86
N MET A 14 1.47 -11.10 11.93
CA MET A 14 2.18 -12.19 11.24
C MET A 14 1.66 -13.57 11.65
N THR A 15 1.43 -13.81 12.94
CA THR A 15 0.89 -15.09 13.43
C THR A 15 -0.53 -15.32 12.93
N ARG A 16 -1.38 -14.29 12.90
CA ARG A 16 -2.75 -14.39 12.36
C ARG A 16 -2.76 -14.63 10.86
N ILE A 17 -1.83 -14.00 10.13
CA ILE A 17 -1.67 -14.17 8.69
C ILE A 17 -1.14 -15.58 8.36
N GLU A 18 -0.16 -16.10 9.10
CA GLU A 18 0.36 -17.47 8.93
C GLU A 18 -0.71 -18.54 9.11
N LEU A 19 -1.69 -18.28 9.98
CA LEU A 19 -2.80 -19.18 10.23
C LEU A 19 -3.98 -19.00 9.25
N GLY A 20 -3.88 -18.08 8.28
CA GLY A 20 -4.98 -17.76 7.36
C GLY A 20 -6.21 -17.17 8.07
N ARG A 21 -6.02 -16.55 9.24
CA ARG A 21 -7.08 -16.04 10.12
C ARG A 21 -7.24 -14.52 10.07
N VAL A 22 -6.66 -13.86 9.07
CA VAL A 22 -6.94 -12.44 8.88
C VAL A 22 -8.30 -12.33 8.23
N GLU A 23 -9.31 -12.13 9.06
CA GLU A 23 -10.60 -11.61 8.61
C GLU A 23 -10.36 -10.14 8.23
N LEU A 24 -10.49 -9.85 6.94
CA LEU A 24 -10.44 -8.50 6.40
C LEU A 24 -11.84 -7.89 6.45
N ASP A 25 -11.96 -6.67 6.99
CA ASP A 25 -13.20 -5.89 6.90
C ASP A 25 -13.16 -5.09 5.59
N THR A 26 -13.34 -5.79 4.47
CA THR A 26 -13.23 -5.16 3.14
C THR A 26 -14.46 -4.32 2.83
N GLN A 27 -14.24 -3.03 2.58
CA GLN A 27 -15.27 -2.08 2.17
C GLN A 27 -14.82 -1.35 0.89
N THR A 28 -15.76 -0.67 0.23
CA THR A 28 -15.40 0.23 -0.87
C THR A 28 -14.75 1.46 -0.30
N ASN A 29 -13.47 1.67 -0.62
CA ASN A 29 -12.67 2.80 -0.16
C ASN A 29 -12.01 3.51 -1.35
N ASP A 30 -11.71 4.79 -1.19
CA ASP A 30 -10.88 5.54 -2.14
C ASP A 30 -9.41 5.37 -1.75
N LEU A 31 -8.62 4.68 -2.59
CA LEU A 31 -7.20 4.49 -2.36
C LEU A 31 -6.43 5.82 -2.31
N ARG A 32 -6.92 6.86 -2.99
CA ARG A 32 -6.34 8.21 -2.94
C ARG A 32 -6.39 8.78 -1.52
N ASP A 33 -7.56 8.70 -0.88
CA ASP A 33 -7.77 9.25 0.45
C ASP A 33 -6.91 8.51 1.49
N LEU A 34 -6.71 7.19 1.34
CA LEU A 34 -5.79 6.43 2.19
C LEU A 34 -4.32 6.87 2.04
N VAL A 35 -3.90 7.34 0.86
CA VAL A 35 -2.54 7.89 0.66
C VAL A 35 -2.41 9.24 1.36
N ILE A 36 -3.44 10.09 1.28
CA ILE A 36 -3.47 11.39 1.95
C ILE A 36 -3.42 11.20 3.48
N GLU A 37 -4.24 10.30 4.04
CA GLU A 37 -4.21 9.98 5.47
C GLU A 37 -2.85 9.45 5.94
N ALA A 38 -2.17 8.68 5.09
CA ALA A 38 -0.84 8.17 5.39
C ALA A 38 0.22 9.30 5.37
N ASP A 39 0.10 10.26 4.45
CA ASP A 39 0.99 11.44 4.38
C ASP A 39 0.89 12.31 5.65
N GLU A 40 -0.33 12.61 6.10
CA GLU A 40 -0.60 13.41 7.31
C GLU A 40 0.07 12.83 8.57
N LEU A 41 0.21 11.50 8.65
CA LEU A 41 0.88 10.85 9.79
C LEU A 41 2.40 11.09 9.81
N PHE A 42 3.00 11.39 8.66
CA PHE A 42 4.45 11.56 8.50
C PHE A 42 4.89 12.99 8.22
N GLU A 43 3.97 13.94 8.02
CA GLU A 43 4.27 15.37 7.82
C GLU A 43 5.23 15.92 8.88
N ASP A 44 5.02 15.56 10.15
CA ASP A 44 5.88 15.98 11.28
C ASP A 44 6.96 14.94 11.67
N ALA A 45 7.01 13.79 11.01
CA ALA A 45 7.83 12.67 11.45
C ALA A 45 9.32 12.83 11.12
N SER A 46 9.68 13.66 10.12
CA SER A 46 11.07 13.91 9.76
C SER A 46 11.30 15.30 9.16
N PRO A 47 12.01 16.21 9.85
CA PRO A 47 12.23 17.57 9.35
C PRO A 47 13.21 17.66 8.17
N ILE A 48 13.87 16.56 7.81
CA ILE A 48 14.83 16.49 6.69
C ILE A 48 14.25 15.82 5.45
N HIS A 49 13.03 15.29 5.54
CA HIS A 49 12.33 14.69 4.41
C HIS A 49 11.15 15.56 4.02
N GLN A 50 10.89 15.63 2.72
CA GLN A 50 9.69 16.26 2.17
C GLN A 50 8.89 15.18 1.46
N LEU A 51 7.64 15.00 1.86
CA LEU A 51 6.72 14.14 1.13
C LEU A 51 6.07 14.97 0.03
N VAL A 52 6.04 14.43 -1.19
CA VAL A 52 5.43 15.08 -2.35
C VAL A 52 4.44 14.11 -2.97
N MET A 53 3.19 14.57 -3.08
CA MET A 53 2.10 13.78 -3.65
C MET A 53 1.81 14.18 -5.09
N ASP A 54 1.72 13.18 -5.97
CA ASP A 54 1.17 13.29 -7.33
C ASP A 54 0.01 12.31 -7.47
N LEU A 55 -1.19 12.79 -7.16
CA LEU A 55 -2.41 11.99 -7.10
C LEU A 55 -3.41 12.45 -8.16
N PRO A 56 -4.16 11.52 -8.77
CA PRO A 56 -5.19 11.89 -9.74
C PRO A 56 -6.34 12.64 -9.05
N PRO A 57 -7.03 13.55 -9.78
CA PRO A 57 -8.17 14.26 -9.23
C PRO A 57 -9.38 13.33 -9.02
N GLU A 58 -9.51 12.26 -9.81
CA GLU A 58 -10.57 11.27 -9.66
C GLU A 58 -10.30 10.26 -8.53
N PRO A 59 -11.36 9.78 -7.84
CA PRO A 59 -11.22 8.78 -6.80
C PRO A 59 -10.81 7.40 -7.35
N LEU A 60 -9.96 6.70 -6.62
CA LEU A 60 -9.44 5.37 -6.94
C LEU A 60 -10.18 4.30 -6.13
N MET A 61 -11.43 4.02 -6.53
CA MET A 61 -12.31 3.12 -5.77
C MET A 61 -11.83 1.66 -5.83
N VAL A 62 -11.53 1.08 -4.66
CA VAL A 62 -11.10 -0.31 -4.47
C VAL A 62 -11.90 -0.98 -3.36
N CYS A 63 -12.00 -2.31 -3.38
CA CYS A 63 -12.56 -3.08 -2.27
C CYS A 63 -11.43 -3.53 -1.35
N CYS A 64 -11.25 -2.87 -0.21
CA CYS A 64 -10.17 -3.18 0.73
C CYS A 64 -10.52 -2.89 2.18
N ASP A 65 -9.74 -3.46 3.10
CA ASP A 65 -9.72 -3.05 4.50
C ASP A 65 -8.80 -1.82 4.65
N ALA A 66 -9.41 -0.65 4.88
CA ALA A 66 -8.72 0.63 4.97
C ALA A 66 -7.61 0.63 6.04
N THR A 67 -7.85 -0.02 7.19
CA THR A 67 -6.87 -0.07 8.29
C THR A 67 -5.64 -0.86 7.87
N ARG A 68 -5.84 -1.97 7.16
CA ARG A 68 -4.74 -2.83 6.71
C ARG A 68 -3.97 -2.22 5.55
N ILE A 69 -4.64 -1.56 4.61
CA ILE A 69 -3.95 -0.83 3.53
C ILE A 69 -3.18 0.38 4.09
N GLY A 70 -3.75 1.11 5.05
CA GLY A 70 -3.01 2.15 5.78
C GLY A 70 -1.75 1.61 6.46
N GLN A 71 -1.80 0.41 7.05
CA GLN A 71 -0.61 -0.26 7.60
C GLN A 71 0.45 -0.58 6.54
N VAL A 72 0.03 -0.99 5.33
CA VAL A 72 0.93 -1.19 4.19
C VAL A 72 1.61 0.13 3.81
N LEU A 73 0.85 1.19 3.55
CA LEU A 73 1.36 2.50 3.16
C LEU A 73 2.34 3.07 4.20
N ASN A 74 1.95 3.02 5.47
CA ASN A 74 2.80 3.46 6.58
C ASN A 74 4.13 2.69 6.65
N ASN A 75 4.12 1.40 6.34
CA ASN A 75 5.35 0.61 6.29
C ASN A 75 6.25 1.02 5.13
N LEU A 76 5.69 1.35 3.96
CA LEU A 76 6.45 1.80 2.79
C LEU A 76 7.05 3.19 3.03
N ILE A 77 6.24 4.16 3.45
CA ILE A 77 6.69 5.54 3.75
C ILE A 77 7.75 5.52 4.85
N SER A 78 7.52 4.75 5.92
CA SER A 78 8.50 4.62 6.99
C SER A 78 9.81 3.99 6.53
N ASN A 79 9.79 3.10 5.54
CA ASN A 79 11.01 2.56 4.94
C ASN A 79 11.70 3.61 4.07
N ALA A 80 10.98 4.31 3.21
CA ALA A 80 11.54 5.39 2.38
C ALA A 80 12.33 6.41 3.21
N ILE A 81 11.77 6.86 4.33
CA ILE A 81 12.40 7.79 5.28
C ILE A 81 13.63 7.14 5.96
N LYS A 82 13.51 5.90 6.45
CA LYS A 82 14.60 5.22 7.18
C LYS A 82 15.80 4.90 6.30
N TYR A 83 15.57 4.53 5.05
CA TYR A 83 16.61 4.13 4.11
C TYR A 83 17.14 5.31 3.27
N SER A 84 16.65 6.52 3.53
CA SER A 84 17.16 7.80 3.00
C SER A 84 17.78 8.67 4.11
N PRO A 85 18.87 8.24 4.77
CA PRO A 85 19.40 8.92 5.96
C PRO A 85 19.90 10.35 5.72
N GLN A 86 20.10 10.73 4.45
CA GLN A 86 20.52 12.08 4.05
C GLN A 86 19.33 13.05 3.89
N GLY A 87 18.10 12.59 4.14
CA GLY A 87 16.89 13.34 3.84
C GLY A 87 16.54 13.27 2.35
N GLY A 88 15.74 14.22 1.91
CA GLY A 88 15.34 14.36 0.51
C GLY A 88 13.84 14.17 0.30
N VAL A 89 13.45 14.05 -0.97
CA VAL A 89 12.05 13.89 -1.36
C VAL A 89 11.66 12.42 -1.29
N VAL A 90 10.50 12.16 -0.69
CA VAL A 90 9.78 10.90 -0.82
C VAL A 90 8.54 11.19 -1.66
N GLU A 91 8.43 10.53 -2.82
CA GLU A 91 7.35 10.79 -3.75
C GLU A 91 6.25 9.73 -3.61
N LEU A 92 5.01 10.19 -3.45
CA LEU A 92 3.82 9.37 -3.37
C LEU A 92 3.00 9.59 -4.63
N ARG A 93 3.00 8.61 -5.52
CA ARG A 93 2.25 8.67 -6.77
C ARG A 93 1.12 7.66 -6.76
N ALA A 94 -0.01 7.98 -7.36
CA ALA A 94 -1.10 7.03 -7.52
C ALA A 94 -1.73 7.13 -8.90
N GLY A 95 -2.43 6.08 -9.31
CA GLY A 95 -3.13 6.10 -10.58
C GLY A 95 -3.86 4.80 -10.88
N THR A 96 -4.29 4.69 -12.13
CA THR A 96 -4.91 3.48 -12.66
C THR A 96 -4.11 2.93 -13.82
N GLU A 97 -4.13 1.61 -13.98
CA GLU A 97 -3.56 0.90 -15.11
C GLU A 97 -4.46 -0.30 -15.43
N GLY A 98 -5.27 -0.17 -16.48
CA GLY A 98 -6.26 -1.19 -16.84
C GLY A 98 -7.27 -1.44 -15.72
N ARG A 99 -7.22 -2.63 -15.10
CA ARG A 99 -8.12 -3.05 -14.01
C ARG A 99 -7.56 -2.82 -12.61
N TRP A 100 -6.42 -2.13 -12.50
CA TRP A 100 -5.68 -1.96 -11.26
C TRP A 100 -5.63 -0.50 -10.86
N ALA A 101 -5.85 -0.22 -9.57
CA ALA A 101 -5.38 1.00 -8.93
C ALA A 101 -3.98 0.71 -8.39
N TRP A 102 -3.07 1.68 -8.50
CA TRP A 102 -1.71 1.54 -8.03
C TRP A 102 -1.29 2.74 -7.20
N VAL A 103 -0.37 2.48 -6.26
CA VAL A 103 0.35 3.51 -5.49
C VAL A 103 1.83 3.18 -5.53
N GLU A 104 2.65 4.19 -5.78
CA GLU A 104 4.11 4.16 -5.75
C GLU A 104 4.62 5.01 -4.59
N VAL A 105 5.59 4.47 -3.86
CA VAL A 105 6.38 5.19 -2.86
C VAL A 105 7.83 5.15 -3.33
N GLU A 106 8.33 6.29 -3.79
CA GLU A 106 9.71 6.44 -4.30
C GLU A 106 10.59 7.18 -3.29
N ASP A 107 11.76 6.62 -3.04
CA ASP A 107 12.83 7.21 -2.22
C ASP A 107 14.11 7.34 -3.03
N HIS A 108 14.97 8.28 -2.64
CA HIS A 108 16.30 8.49 -3.24
C HIS A 108 17.43 8.08 -2.29
N GLY A 109 17.17 7.06 -1.47
CA GLY A 109 18.06 6.59 -0.43
C GLY A 109 19.15 5.63 -0.91
N LEU A 110 19.53 4.74 0.01
CA LEU A 110 20.63 3.78 -0.20
C LEU A 110 20.36 2.79 -1.34
N GLY A 111 19.09 2.55 -1.67
CA GLY A 111 18.65 1.54 -2.62
C GLY A 111 18.95 0.10 -2.18
N ILE A 112 18.54 -0.84 -3.02
CA ILE A 112 18.53 -2.28 -2.75
C ILE A 112 19.20 -3.02 -3.92
N ALA A 113 20.09 -3.96 -3.60
CA ALA A 113 20.75 -4.77 -4.61
C ALA A 113 19.73 -5.69 -5.32
N PRO A 114 19.84 -5.91 -6.65
CA PRO A 114 18.88 -6.73 -7.40
C PRO A 114 18.67 -8.15 -6.85
N LYS A 115 19.74 -8.78 -6.35
CA LYS A 115 19.68 -10.12 -5.73
C LYS A 115 18.79 -10.19 -4.48
N ASP A 116 18.51 -9.05 -3.87
CA ASP A 116 17.79 -8.96 -2.60
C ASP A 116 16.32 -8.52 -2.78
N HIS A 117 15.89 -8.13 -4.00
CA HIS A 117 14.54 -7.64 -4.28
C HIS A 117 13.42 -8.61 -3.88
N LEU A 118 13.66 -9.92 -3.99
CA LEU A 118 12.68 -10.93 -3.53
C LEU A 118 12.79 -11.17 -2.02
N ARG A 119 14.01 -11.14 -1.49
CA ARG A 119 14.33 -11.51 -0.10
C ARG A 119 13.85 -10.47 0.90
N ILE A 120 13.75 -9.19 0.53
CA ILE A 120 13.25 -8.13 1.43
C ILE A 120 11.81 -8.36 1.89
N PHE A 121 11.04 -9.18 1.17
CA PHE A 121 9.67 -9.55 1.52
C PHE A 121 9.58 -10.82 2.39
N GLU A 122 10.70 -11.49 2.66
CA GLU A 122 10.73 -12.61 3.60
C GLU A 122 10.79 -12.10 5.05
N PRO A 123 10.15 -12.80 6.01
CA PRO A 123 10.18 -12.38 7.40
C PRO A 123 11.58 -12.33 7.99
N PHE A 124 11.81 -11.35 8.87
CA PHE A 124 13.08 -11.11 9.56
C PHE A 124 14.26 -10.76 8.63
N GLN A 125 14.01 -10.57 7.33
CA GLN A 125 15.05 -10.14 6.41
C GLN A 125 15.30 -8.65 6.54
N ARG A 126 16.59 -8.32 6.57
CA ARG A 126 17.11 -6.96 6.55
C ARG A 126 18.30 -6.97 5.60
N VAL A 127 18.36 -6.00 4.71
CA VAL A 127 19.41 -5.91 3.68
C VAL A 127 20.20 -4.61 3.90
N GLY A 128 21.50 -4.62 3.55
CA GLY A 128 22.39 -3.48 3.81
C GLY A 128 22.87 -3.39 5.28
N ARG A 129 23.02 -2.16 5.79
CA ARG A 129 23.65 -1.86 7.10
C ARG A 129 22.69 -2.13 8.27
N LYS A 130 22.64 -3.40 8.68
CA LYS A 130 21.73 -3.91 9.72
C LYS A 130 21.92 -3.26 11.09
N GLU A 131 23.13 -2.80 11.44
CA GLU A 131 23.35 -2.14 12.73
C GLU A 131 22.89 -0.68 12.77
N GLU A 132 22.84 0.01 11.62
CA GLU A 132 22.62 1.46 11.58
C GLU A 132 21.13 1.86 11.52
N ILE A 133 20.25 1.00 10.97
CA ILE A 133 18.84 1.33 10.77
C ILE A 133 17.96 0.52 11.73
N PRO A 134 17.15 1.12 12.62
CA PRO A 134 16.34 0.36 13.57
C PRO A 134 15.17 -0.39 12.91
N GLY A 135 15.03 -1.70 13.14
CA GLY A 135 13.88 -2.51 12.69
C GLY A 135 14.04 -4.02 12.89
N VAL A 136 12.93 -4.77 12.90
CA VAL A 136 12.90 -6.24 13.06
C VAL A 136 12.85 -6.99 11.72
N GLY A 137 12.50 -6.29 10.63
CA GLY A 137 12.38 -6.91 9.29
C GLY A 137 11.05 -7.61 9.05
N LEU A 138 9.97 -7.15 9.69
CA LEU A 138 8.61 -7.71 9.51
C LEU A 138 7.70 -6.86 8.62
N GLY A 139 8.00 -5.57 8.46
CA GLY A 139 7.09 -4.62 7.80
C GLY A 139 6.78 -4.98 6.35
N LEU A 140 7.80 -5.27 5.54
CA LEU A 140 7.60 -5.62 4.12
C LEU A 140 6.99 -7.01 3.94
N SER A 141 7.34 -7.99 4.79
CA SER A 141 6.69 -9.31 4.75
C SER A 141 5.21 -9.25 5.13
N ALA A 142 4.86 -8.45 6.13
CA ALA A 142 3.48 -8.21 6.51
C ALA A 142 2.74 -7.47 5.39
N ALA A 143 3.36 -6.42 4.83
CA ALA A 143 2.78 -5.67 3.72
C ALA A 143 2.46 -6.57 2.52
N ARG A 144 3.41 -7.43 2.11
CA ARG A 144 3.18 -8.37 1.01
C ARG A 144 2.00 -9.29 1.26
N ARG A 145 1.90 -9.87 2.46
CA ARG A 145 0.81 -10.79 2.75
C ARG A 145 -0.54 -10.09 2.88
N LEU A 146 -0.57 -8.87 3.42
CA LEU A 146 -1.78 -8.04 3.41
C LEU A 146 -2.22 -7.73 1.98
N MET A 147 -1.28 -7.39 1.09
CA MET A 147 -1.59 -7.19 -0.33
C MET A 147 -2.11 -8.47 -0.99
N GLU A 148 -1.48 -9.61 -0.74
CA GLU A 148 -1.93 -10.92 -1.25
C GLU A 148 -3.35 -11.27 -0.75
N ALA A 149 -3.67 -10.99 0.52
CA ALA A 149 -5.00 -11.20 1.09
C ALA A 149 -6.09 -10.29 0.47
N HIS A 150 -5.69 -9.17 -0.13
CA HIS A 150 -6.56 -8.27 -0.89
C HIS A 150 -6.57 -8.56 -2.40
N GLU A 151 -6.05 -9.71 -2.83
CA GLU A 151 -5.86 -10.06 -4.25
C GLU A 151 -4.99 -9.04 -5.02
N GLY A 152 -4.20 -8.27 -4.28
CA GLY A 152 -3.30 -7.26 -4.77
C GLY A 152 -1.88 -7.77 -4.92
N ARG A 153 -0.97 -6.84 -5.25
CA ARG A 153 0.45 -7.12 -5.44
C ARG A 153 1.30 -6.01 -4.86
N ILE A 154 2.50 -6.37 -4.42
CA ILE A 154 3.56 -5.42 -4.08
C ILE A 154 4.83 -5.81 -4.84
N GLU A 155 5.50 -4.83 -5.42
CA GLU A 155 6.74 -4.98 -6.17
C GLU A 155 7.72 -3.87 -5.79
N VAL A 156 8.98 -4.05 -6.14
CA VAL A 156 10.04 -3.07 -5.91
C VAL A 156 10.90 -2.93 -7.16
N GLU A 157 11.24 -1.69 -7.50
CA GLU A 157 12.27 -1.35 -8.47
C GLU A 157 13.35 -0.56 -7.73
N SER A 158 14.59 -1.05 -7.74
CA SER A 158 15.65 -0.41 -6.96
C SER A 158 17.04 -0.78 -7.44
N ALA A 159 17.99 0.13 -7.23
CA ALA A 159 19.41 -0.11 -7.43
C ALA A 159 20.23 0.59 -6.34
N LEU A 160 21.37 -0.02 -5.97
CA LEU A 160 22.28 0.56 -4.97
C LEU A 160 22.68 1.98 -5.35
N GLY A 161 22.52 2.91 -4.40
CA GLY A 161 22.84 4.33 -4.54
C GLY A 161 21.87 5.14 -5.41
N LYS A 162 20.77 4.55 -5.89
CA LYS A 162 19.74 5.25 -6.67
C LYS A 162 18.41 5.42 -5.93
N GLY A 163 18.24 4.76 -4.80
CA GLY A 163 16.96 4.69 -4.09
C GLY A 163 16.08 3.52 -4.50
N SER A 164 14.80 3.59 -4.14
CA SER A 164 13.84 2.49 -4.34
C SER A 164 12.45 3.03 -4.66
N THR A 165 11.74 2.35 -5.54
CA THR A 165 10.31 2.58 -5.81
C THR A 165 9.55 1.33 -5.43
N PHE A 166 8.73 1.41 -4.39
CA PHE A 166 7.80 0.35 -4.04
C PHE A 166 6.45 0.62 -4.67
N LYS A 167 5.90 -0.36 -5.37
CA LYS A 167 4.60 -0.25 -6.04
C LYS A 167 3.62 -1.26 -5.51
N ILE A 168 2.49 -0.79 -4.99
CA ILE A 168 1.35 -1.64 -4.64
C ILE A 168 0.26 -1.53 -5.70
N ARG A 169 -0.47 -2.62 -5.93
CA ARG A 169 -1.63 -2.67 -6.84
C ARG A 169 -2.79 -3.37 -6.18
N LEU A 170 -3.99 -2.79 -6.31
CA LEU A 170 -5.26 -3.38 -5.89
C LEU A 170 -6.23 -3.42 -7.09
N PRO A 171 -7.09 -4.45 -7.19
CA PRO A 171 -8.12 -4.47 -8.21
C PRO A 171 -9.04 -3.25 -8.05
N LEU A 172 -9.26 -2.50 -9.14
CA LEU A 172 -10.30 -1.48 -9.16
C LEU A 172 -11.65 -2.14 -8.92
N ARG A 173 -12.50 -1.46 -8.14
CA ARG A 173 -13.91 -1.84 -8.09
C ARG A 173 -14.47 -1.72 -9.50
N GLN A 174 -14.98 -2.83 -10.04
CA GLN A 174 -15.77 -2.75 -11.27
C GLN A 174 -16.98 -1.87 -10.95
N LYS A 175 -17.18 -0.79 -11.72
CA LYS A 175 -18.47 -0.11 -11.72
C LYS A 175 -19.48 -1.18 -12.09
N ASP A 176 -20.32 -1.58 -11.14
CA ASP A 176 -21.50 -2.36 -11.44
C ASP A 176 -22.25 -1.56 -12.50
N GLU A 177 -22.31 -2.07 -13.73
CA GLU A 177 -23.32 -1.64 -14.68
C GLU A 177 -24.64 -1.95 -14.00
N GLY A 178 -25.28 -0.90 -13.44
CA GLY A 178 -26.60 -1.03 -12.81
C GLY A 178 -27.57 -1.78 -13.74
N PRO A 179 -28.59 -2.44 -13.18
CA PRO A 179 -29.45 -3.34 -13.93
C PRO A 179 -29.94 -2.66 -15.22
N LYS A 180 -29.58 -3.24 -16.38
CA LYS A 180 -30.07 -2.81 -17.69
C LYS A 180 -31.58 -2.65 -17.60
N GLY A 181 -32.05 -1.44 -17.85
CA GLY A 181 -33.39 -0.93 -17.54
C GLY A 181 -34.53 -1.93 -17.69
N GLU A 182 -35.38 -1.97 -16.67
CA GLU A 182 -36.79 -2.25 -16.84
C GLU A 182 -37.33 -1.40 -18.00
N ARG A 183 -37.81 -2.08 -19.05
CA ARG A 183 -38.57 -1.42 -20.12
C ARG A 183 -39.89 -0.94 -19.50
N PRO A 184 -40.25 0.36 -19.61
CA PRO A 184 -41.56 0.81 -19.19
C PRO A 184 -42.64 0.22 -20.12
N GLY A 185 -43.63 -0.41 -19.48
CA GLY A 185 -44.98 -0.76 -19.95
C GLY A 185 -45.31 -0.68 -21.44
N ALA A 186 -45.55 -1.84 -22.04
CA ALA A 186 -46.53 -1.95 -23.12
C ALA A 186 -47.91 -2.20 -22.50
N SER A 187 -48.66 -1.11 -22.25
CA SER A 187 -50.11 -1.16 -22.08
C SER A 187 -50.73 -0.44 -23.27
N MET A 188 -51.32 -1.21 -24.18
CA MET A 188 -52.26 -0.85 -25.26
C MET A 188 -52.46 -2.15 -26.03
N ASP A 189 -53.63 -2.65 -26.38
CA ASP A 189 -54.99 -2.17 -26.24
C ASP A 189 -55.84 -3.41 -26.56
N GLN A 190 -56.73 -3.83 -25.65
CA GLN A 190 -57.72 -4.86 -25.96
C GLN A 190 -59.09 -4.31 -25.66
N ARG A 191 -59.82 -3.98 -26.73
CA ARG A 191 -61.27 -4.20 -26.89
C ARG A 191 -61.74 -3.64 -28.24
N PRO A 192 -62.94 -4.04 -28.70
CA PRO A 192 -63.73 -5.22 -28.36
C PRO A 192 -63.83 -6.23 -29.51
#